data_AF-A0A3B9U8C3-F1
#
_entry.id   AF-A0A3B9U8C3-F1
#
_cell.length_a   1.000
_cell.length_b   1.000
_cell.length_c   1.000
_cell.angle_alpha   90.00
_cell.angle_beta   90.00
_cell.angle_gamma   90.00
#
_symmetry.space_group_name_H-M   'P 1'
#
loop_
_entity.id
_entity.type
_entity.pdbx_description
1 polymer ?
#
loop_
_entity_poly.entity_id
_entity_poly.type
_entity_poly.pdbx_seq_one_letter_code
_entity_poly.pdbx_strand_id
1 'polypeptide(L)'
;VICLPKGTGGILLSEPIIRVLAGEQFIEAANVLAVLIWAPAILFLYVVVNALVISQLTRYATYITGFNVLVNIVGNILLLPRYGIVAAAATTIFSETLQGGYYFYLVKKKITQFTFFRNIWQPFVAAGLMGIAVFFLRDQFLLIPMVVGAAVYGILLLSFGFFRKEDWQYLTKLLRRGYEPDKTEN
;
A
#
# COMPACT_ATOMS: atom_id res chain seq x y z
N VAL A 1 -6.61 -3.67 -1.12
CA VAL A 1 -7.67 -2.81 -0.52
C VAL A 1 -7.05 -1.50 -0.04
N ILE A 2 -6.24 -1.51 1.02
CA ILE A 2 -5.66 -0.28 1.61
C ILE A 2 -4.66 0.43 0.67
N CYS A 3 -4.05 -0.28 -0.28
CA CYS A 3 -3.14 0.30 -1.27
C CYS A 3 -3.78 1.39 -2.15
N LEU A 4 -5.05 1.22 -2.56
CA LEU A 4 -5.70 2.10 -3.53
C LEU A 4 -6.02 3.49 -2.94
N PRO A 5 -6.63 3.61 -1.74
CA PRO A 5 -6.80 4.91 -1.09
C PRO A 5 -5.49 5.65 -0.86
N LYS A 6 -4.41 4.93 -0.54
CA LYS A 6 -3.08 5.51 -0.31
C LYS A 6 -2.50 6.10 -1.59
N GLY A 7 -2.54 5.36 -2.70
CA GLY A 7 -2.07 5.85 -4.00
C GLY A 7 -2.90 7.02 -4.50
N THR A 8 -4.22 6.87 -4.55
CA THR A 8 -5.14 7.89 -5.09
C THR A 8 -5.17 9.14 -4.22
N GLY A 9 -5.31 9.00 -2.90
CA GLY A 9 -5.30 10.14 -1.98
C GLY A 9 -3.93 10.82 -1.94
N GLY A 10 -2.85 10.03 -2.01
CA GLY A 10 -1.49 10.54 -2.03
C GLY A 10 -1.15 11.41 -3.23
N ILE A 11 -1.59 11.01 -4.44
CA ILE A 11 -1.43 11.86 -5.63
C ILE A 11 -2.24 13.15 -5.47
N LEU A 12 -3.54 13.02 -5.17
CA LEU A 12 -4.48 14.15 -5.16
C LEU A 12 -4.18 15.18 -4.07
N LEU A 13 -3.59 14.74 -2.96
CA LEU A 13 -3.29 15.59 -1.80
C LEU A 13 -1.79 15.88 -1.65
N SER A 14 -0.94 15.46 -2.59
CA SER A 14 0.52 15.63 -2.51
C SER A 14 0.94 17.08 -2.26
N GLU A 15 0.37 18.03 -3.01
CA GLU A 15 0.66 19.46 -2.88
C GLU A 15 0.19 20.04 -1.54
N PRO A 16 -1.09 19.87 -1.11
CA PRO A 16 -1.52 20.25 0.24
C PRO A 16 -0.67 19.64 1.37
N ILE A 17 -0.26 18.37 1.24
CA ILE A 17 0.59 17.69 2.23
C ILE A 17 1.94 18.39 2.34
N ILE A 18 2.61 18.66 1.21
CA ILE A 18 3.90 19.35 1.20
C ILE A 18 3.78 20.78 1.72
N ARG A 19 2.73 21.51 1.32
CA ARG A 19 2.47 22.88 1.79
C ARG A 19 2.34 22.93 3.31
N VAL A 20 1.63 21.97 3.91
CA VAL A 20 1.43 21.91 5.37
C VAL A 20 2.67 21.43 6.11
N LEU A 21 3.38 20.42 5.60
CA LEU A 21 4.49 19.79 6.32
C LEU A 21 5.84 20.47 6.12
N ALA A 22 6.10 20.97 4.92
CA ALA A 22 7.40 21.54 4.53
C ALA A 22 7.32 23.04 4.21
N GLY A 23 6.15 23.53 3.80
CA GLY A 23 5.92 24.93 3.41
C GLY A 23 6.02 25.16 1.90
N GLU A 24 5.59 26.34 1.46
CA GLU A 24 5.50 26.71 0.02
C GLU A 24 6.83 26.62 -0.73
N GLN A 25 7.95 26.88 -0.04
CA GLN A 25 9.28 26.83 -0.64
C GLN A 25 9.69 25.42 -1.13
N PHE A 26 8.98 24.36 -0.73
CA PHE A 26 9.24 22.98 -1.14
C PHE A 26 8.18 22.41 -2.08
N ILE A 27 7.32 23.25 -2.67
CA ILE A 27 6.19 22.79 -3.49
C ILE A 27 6.62 21.87 -4.65
N GLU A 28 7.83 22.05 -5.19
CA GLU A 28 8.40 21.17 -6.22
C GLU A 28 8.51 19.70 -5.77
N ALA A 29 8.66 19.45 -4.45
CA ALA A 29 8.69 18.11 -3.88
C ALA A 29 7.31 17.41 -3.93
N ALA A 30 6.21 18.15 -4.16
CA ALA A 30 4.88 17.56 -4.29
C ALA A 30 4.81 16.56 -5.46
N ASN A 31 5.42 16.90 -6.59
CA ASN A 31 5.49 16.01 -7.76
C ASN A 31 6.25 14.70 -7.43
N VAL A 32 7.32 14.82 -6.65
CA VAL A 32 8.12 13.68 -6.20
C VAL A 32 7.31 12.81 -5.24
N LEU A 33 6.61 13.41 -4.29
CA LEU A 33 5.75 12.72 -3.34
C LEU A 33 4.60 11.99 -4.04
N ALA A 34 3.95 12.62 -5.03
CA ALA A 34 2.88 12.02 -5.82
C ALA A 34 3.30 10.72 -6.52
N VAL A 35 4.56 10.66 -6.97
CA VAL A 35 5.16 9.45 -7.52
C VAL A 35 5.49 8.48 -6.38
N LEU A 36 6.28 8.91 -5.40
CA LEU A 36 6.83 8.07 -4.34
C LEU A 36 5.77 7.37 -3.49
N ILE A 37 4.59 7.96 -3.30
CA ILE A 37 3.50 7.38 -2.49
C ILE A 37 3.02 6.01 -3.00
N TRP A 38 3.28 5.69 -4.26
CA TRP A 38 2.98 4.39 -4.83
C TRP A 38 3.88 3.28 -4.28
N ALA A 39 5.11 3.58 -3.86
CA ALA A 39 6.00 2.58 -3.26
C ALA A 39 5.36 1.92 -2.01
N PRO A 40 4.97 2.67 -0.95
CA PRO A 40 4.27 2.06 0.17
C PRO A 40 2.88 1.53 -0.23
N ALA A 41 2.18 2.11 -1.23
CA ALA A 41 0.93 1.54 -1.70
C ALA A 41 1.12 0.11 -2.25
N ILE A 42 2.17 -0.12 -3.04
CA ILE A 42 2.53 -1.43 -3.58
C ILE A 42 2.98 -2.38 -2.45
N LEU A 43 3.78 -1.92 -1.49
CA LEU A 43 4.12 -2.70 -0.31
C LEU A 43 2.86 -3.24 0.40
N PHE A 44 1.86 -2.39 0.60
CA PHE A 44 0.58 -2.77 1.21
C PHE A 44 -0.21 -3.81 0.38
N LEU A 45 0.05 -3.94 -0.93
CA LEU A 45 -0.55 -4.97 -1.77
C LEU A 45 -0.02 -6.37 -1.40
N TYR A 46 1.26 -6.48 -1.05
CA TYR A 46 1.91 -7.77 -0.80
C TYR A 46 2.35 -7.96 0.66
N VAL A 47 2.00 -7.08 1.60
CA VAL A 47 2.45 -7.14 3.00
C VAL A 47 2.16 -8.50 3.68
N VAL A 48 0.99 -9.11 3.41
CA VAL A 48 0.64 -10.44 3.94
C VAL A 48 1.54 -11.53 3.33
N VAL A 49 1.78 -11.44 2.02
CA VAL A 49 2.68 -12.34 1.29
C VAL A 49 4.10 -12.18 1.79
N ASN A 50 4.54 -10.94 2.04
CA ASN A 50 5.84 -10.61 2.62
C ASN A 50 6.02 -11.33 3.97
N ALA A 51 5.05 -11.19 4.89
CA ALA A 51 5.10 -11.86 6.19
C ALA A 51 5.20 -13.39 6.05
N LEU A 52 4.44 -14.00 5.12
CA LEU A 52 4.50 -15.44 4.86
C LEU A 52 5.87 -15.88 4.31
N VAL A 53 6.43 -15.16 3.34
CA VAL A 53 7.75 -15.50 2.76
C VAL A 53 8.85 -15.32 3.79
N ILE A 54 8.83 -14.26 4.61
CA ILE A 54 9.83 -14.05 5.66
C ILE A 54 9.74 -15.17 6.71
N SER A 55 8.53 -15.56 7.10
CA SER A 55 8.29 -16.58 8.14
C SER A 55 8.66 -17.99 7.70
N GLN A 56 8.33 -18.39 6.47
CA GLN A 56 8.48 -19.78 6.01
C GLN A 56 9.65 -20.00 5.03
N LEU A 57 10.11 -18.94 4.37
CA LEU A 57 11.08 -18.99 3.27
C LEU A 57 12.18 -17.93 3.45
N THR A 58 12.64 -17.71 4.68
CA THR A 58 13.56 -16.63 5.05
C THR A 58 14.79 -16.55 4.14
N ARG A 59 15.40 -17.69 3.80
CA ARG A 59 16.57 -17.72 2.89
C ARG A 59 16.26 -17.15 1.50
N TYR A 60 15.08 -17.44 0.94
CA TYR A 60 14.67 -16.87 -0.33
C TYR A 60 14.33 -15.38 -0.20
N ALA A 61 13.68 -14.97 0.89
CA ALA A 61 13.45 -13.57 1.20
C ALA A 61 14.77 -12.78 1.25
N THR A 62 15.83 -13.32 1.87
CA THR A 62 17.14 -12.69 1.90
C THR A 62 17.74 -12.51 0.51
N TYR A 63 17.72 -13.55 -0.34
CA TYR A 63 18.26 -13.43 -1.70
C TYR A 63 17.49 -12.43 -2.55
N ILE A 64 16.15 -12.44 -2.49
CA ILE A 64 15.30 -11.52 -3.26
C ILE A 64 15.50 -10.08 -2.76
N THR A 65 15.51 -9.88 -1.44
CA THR A 65 15.72 -8.55 -0.86
C THR A 65 17.11 -8.03 -1.20
N GLY A 66 18.15 -8.86 -1.08
CA GLY A 66 19.52 -8.50 -1.46
C GLY A 66 19.62 -8.09 -2.93
N PHE A 67 19.04 -8.87 -3.85
CA PHE A 67 18.96 -8.52 -5.25
C PHE A 67 18.21 -7.19 -5.48
N ASN A 68 17.09 -6.99 -4.79
CA ASN A 68 16.28 -5.79 -4.94
C ASN A 68 17.02 -4.53 -4.44
N VAL A 69 17.73 -4.62 -3.31
CA VAL A 69 18.59 -3.54 -2.81
C VAL A 69 19.67 -3.18 -3.83
N LEU A 70 20.31 -4.18 -4.45
CA LEU A 70 21.30 -3.93 -5.51
C LEU A 70 20.68 -3.21 -6.71
N VAL A 71 19.52 -3.68 -7.19
CA VAL A 71 18.79 -3.03 -8.30
C VAL A 71 18.43 -1.59 -7.92
N ASN A 72 17.98 -1.34 -6.69
CA ASN A 72 17.61 -0.02 -6.22
C ASN A 72 18.81 0.94 -6.17
N ILE A 73 19.94 0.49 -5.60
CA ILE A 73 21.16 1.30 -5.49
C ILE A 73 21.73 1.58 -6.88
N VAL A 74 21.86 0.56 -7.74
CA VAL A 74 22.38 0.73 -9.10
C VAL A 74 21.47 1.63 -9.93
N GLY A 75 20.15 1.44 -9.83
CA GLY A 75 19.17 2.29 -10.50
C GLY A 75 19.30 3.75 -10.06
N ASN A 76 19.41 4.01 -8.76
CA ASN A 76 19.63 5.36 -8.23
C ASN A 76 20.93 5.97 -8.75
N ILE A 77 22.06 5.26 -8.70
CA ILE A 77 23.36 5.77 -9.16
C ILE A 77 23.32 6.14 -10.65
N LEU A 78 22.66 5.35 -11.49
CA LEU A 78 22.61 5.57 -12.93
C LEU A 78 21.59 6.63 -13.35
N LEU A 79 20.43 6.68 -12.70
CA LEU A 79 19.30 7.50 -13.13
C LEU A 79 19.25 8.87 -12.44
N LEU A 80 19.70 8.96 -11.19
CA LEU A 80 19.64 10.21 -10.42
C LEU A 80 20.43 11.36 -11.08
N PRO A 81 21.65 11.15 -11.62
CA PRO A 81 22.40 12.23 -12.29
C PRO A 81 21.70 12.77 -13.56
N ARG A 82 20.87 11.96 -14.22
CA ARG A 82 20.23 12.31 -15.50
C ARG A 82 18.80 12.85 -15.33
N TYR A 83 18.06 12.31 -14.36
CA TYR A 83 16.62 12.54 -14.19
C TYR A 83 16.25 13.09 -12.81
N GLY A 84 17.24 13.35 -11.96
CA GLY A 84 17.05 13.93 -10.63
C GLY A 84 16.27 13.03 -9.68
N ILE A 85 15.63 13.66 -8.68
CA ILE A 85 14.96 12.98 -7.57
C ILE A 85 13.70 12.18 -7.99
N VAL A 86 13.07 12.56 -9.10
CA VAL A 86 11.90 11.82 -9.63
C VAL A 86 12.29 10.41 -10.06
N ALA A 87 13.50 10.23 -10.60
CA ALA A 87 14.00 8.89 -10.93
C ALA A 87 14.26 8.04 -9.67
N ALA A 88 14.63 8.64 -8.55
CA ALA A 88 14.79 7.90 -7.31
C ALA A 88 13.43 7.35 -6.81
N ALA A 89 12.38 8.17 -6.91
CA ALA A 89 11.02 7.73 -6.62
C ALA A 89 10.57 6.59 -7.55
N ALA A 90 10.80 6.73 -8.86
CA ALA A 90 10.46 5.69 -9.84
C ALA A 90 11.24 4.38 -9.61
N THR A 91 12.54 4.46 -9.27
CA THR A 91 13.38 3.30 -8.95
C THR A 91 12.85 2.56 -7.72
N THR A 92 12.36 3.30 -6.73
CA THR A 92 11.77 2.72 -5.52
C THR A 92 10.47 1.98 -5.83
N ILE A 93 9.57 2.58 -6.62
CA ILE A 93 8.34 1.92 -7.09
C ILE A 93 8.66 0.64 -7.85
N PHE A 94 9.67 0.69 -8.72
CA PHE A 94 10.12 -0.46 -9.49
C PHE A 94 10.61 -1.57 -8.56
N SER A 95 11.44 -1.24 -7.58
CA SER A 95 11.92 -2.18 -6.56
C SER A 95 10.79 -2.83 -5.75
N GLU A 96 9.82 -2.04 -5.29
CA GLU A 96 8.65 -2.57 -4.56
C GLU A 96 7.81 -3.52 -5.43
N THR A 97 7.61 -3.14 -6.70
CA THR A 97 6.88 -3.98 -7.67
C THR A 97 7.61 -5.29 -7.93
N LEU A 98 8.93 -5.21 -8.11
CA LEU A 98 9.79 -6.36 -8.35
C LEU A 98 9.79 -7.33 -7.16
N GLN A 99 9.92 -6.83 -5.94
CA GLN A 99 9.85 -7.67 -4.74
C GLN A 99 8.47 -8.30 -4.55
N GLY A 100 7.40 -7.52 -4.66
CA GLY A 100 6.04 -8.03 -4.60
C GLY A 100 5.81 -9.15 -5.62
N GLY A 101 6.25 -8.95 -6.86
CA GLY A 101 6.16 -9.95 -7.93
C GLY A 101 6.87 -11.27 -7.60
N TYR A 102 8.12 -11.21 -7.12
CA TYR A 102 8.85 -12.40 -6.69
C TYR A 102 8.20 -13.10 -5.50
N TYR A 103 7.68 -12.35 -4.52
CA TYR A 103 7.02 -12.92 -3.36
C TYR A 103 5.71 -13.60 -3.74
N PHE A 104 4.87 -12.99 -4.58
CA PHE A 104 3.68 -13.64 -5.10
C PHE A 104 4.02 -14.93 -5.87
N TYR A 105 5.06 -14.90 -6.70
CA TYR A 105 5.53 -16.10 -7.40
C TYR A 105 5.96 -17.21 -6.42
N LEU A 106 6.75 -16.88 -5.40
CA LEU A 106 7.21 -17.85 -4.41
C LEU A 106 6.07 -18.46 -3.61
N VAL A 107 5.14 -17.63 -3.11
CA VAL A 107 4.02 -18.14 -2.31
C VAL A 107 3.13 -19.04 -3.16
N LYS A 108 2.83 -18.65 -4.41
CA LYS A 108 2.07 -19.49 -5.35
C LYS A 108 2.74 -20.84 -5.62
N LYS A 109 4.07 -20.85 -5.71
CA LYS A 109 4.85 -22.07 -6.06
C LYS A 109 5.13 -22.98 -4.87
N LYS A 110 5.35 -22.42 -3.67
CA LYS A 110 5.92 -23.15 -2.52
C LYS A 110 5.03 -23.24 -1.30
N ILE A 111 4.00 -22.39 -1.17
CA ILE A 111 3.19 -22.33 0.05
C ILE A 111 1.74 -22.68 -0.23
N THR A 112 1.05 -21.91 -1.09
CA THR A 112 -0.38 -22.10 -1.31
C THR A 112 -0.86 -21.51 -2.63
N GLN A 113 -1.93 -22.06 -3.18
CA GLN A 113 -2.60 -21.49 -4.35
C GLN A 113 -3.68 -20.50 -3.90
N PHE A 114 -3.55 -19.26 -4.35
CA PHE A 114 -4.48 -18.19 -4.06
C PHE A 114 -5.50 -18.01 -5.19
N THR A 115 -6.79 -17.96 -4.84
CA THR A 115 -7.90 -17.55 -5.72
C THR A 115 -8.30 -16.10 -5.43
N PHE A 116 -7.38 -15.15 -5.63
CA PHE A 116 -7.58 -13.74 -5.23
C PHE A 116 -8.31 -12.86 -6.26
N PHE A 117 -8.71 -13.39 -7.41
CA PHE A 117 -9.18 -12.57 -8.53
C PHE A 117 -10.68 -12.27 -8.54
N ARG A 118 -11.50 -12.99 -7.77
CA ARG A 118 -12.97 -12.90 -7.91
C ARG A 118 -13.58 -11.59 -7.38
N ASN A 119 -12.90 -10.90 -6.46
CA ASN A 119 -13.43 -9.71 -5.78
C ASN A 119 -12.56 -8.46 -5.94
N ILE A 120 -11.64 -8.45 -6.92
CA ILE A 120 -10.67 -7.36 -7.07
C ILE A 120 -11.32 -6.06 -7.57
N TRP A 121 -12.40 -6.16 -8.36
CA TRP A 121 -13.06 -5.02 -8.98
C TRP A 121 -13.73 -4.07 -7.97
N GLN A 122 -14.24 -4.60 -6.84
CA GLN A 122 -14.93 -3.83 -5.81
C GLN A 122 -14.02 -2.74 -5.19
N PRO A 123 -12.79 -3.06 -4.72
CA PRO A 123 -11.80 -2.06 -4.31
C PRO A 123 -11.46 -0.99 -5.34
N PHE A 124 -11.39 -1.35 -6.64
CA PHE A 124 -11.09 -0.40 -7.70
C PHE A 124 -12.23 0.61 -7.90
N VAL A 125 -13.47 0.14 -7.94
CA VAL A 125 -14.65 1.02 -8.02
C VAL A 125 -14.74 1.93 -6.80
N ALA A 126 -14.55 1.37 -5.60
CA ALA A 126 -14.57 2.15 -4.36
C ALA A 126 -13.46 3.24 -4.34
N ALA A 127 -12.27 2.93 -4.83
CA ALA A 127 -11.16 3.87 -4.91
C ALA A 127 -11.40 4.98 -5.95
N GLY A 128 -12.04 4.65 -7.08
CA GLY A 128 -12.44 5.64 -8.09
C GLY A 128 -13.45 6.63 -7.54
N LEU A 129 -14.52 6.15 -6.91
CA LEU A 129 -15.55 7.00 -6.29
C LEU A 129 -15.00 7.83 -5.13
N MET A 130 -14.13 7.26 -4.29
CA MET A 130 -13.38 8.01 -3.29
C MET A 130 -12.55 9.12 -3.94
N GLY A 131 -11.82 8.82 -5.01
CA GLY A 131 -10.98 9.79 -5.72
C GLY A 131 -11.77 10.99 -6.22
N ILE A 132 -12.98 10.77 -6.74
CA ILE A 132 -13.90 11.83 -7.16
C ILE A 132 -14.27 12.72 -5.96
N ALA A 133 -14.67 12.13 -4.83
CA ALA A 133 -15.03 12.90 -3.63
C ALA A 133 -13.84 13.73 -3.10
N VAL A 134 -12.64 13.14 -3.06
CA VAL A 134 -11.42 13.82 -2.63
C VAL A 134 -11.04 14.95 -3.57
N PHE A 135 -11.20 14.76 -4.89
CA PHE A 135 -10.88 15.79 -5.89
C PHE A 135 -11.69 17.07 -5.69
N PHE A 136 -12.99 16.97 -5.39
CA PHE A 136 -13.83 18.15 -5.11
C PHE A 136 -13.54 18.82 -3.76
N LEU A 137 -12.93 18.10 -2.82
CA LEU A 137 -12.63 18.58 -1.47
C LEU A 137 -11.15 18.96 -1.29
N ARG A 138 -10.33 18.88 -2.34
CA ARG A 138 -8.88 19.06 -2.25
C ARG A 138 -8.44 20.46 -1.80
N ASP A 139 -9.26 21.48 -2.10
CA ASP A 139 -8.98 22.88 -1.77
C ASP A 139 -9.39 23.25 -0.34
N GLN A 140 -10.03 22.32 0.39
CA GLN A 140 -10.38 22.47 1.79
C GLN A 140 -9.19 22.15 2.70
N PHE A 141 -9.33 22.41 4.01
CA PHE A 141 -8.33 22.01 5.00
C PHE A 141 -8.02 20.51 4.89
N LEU A 142 -6.74 20.16 4.78
CA LEU A 142 -6.23 18.81 4.43
C LEU A 142 -6.91 17.65 5.17
N LEU A 143 -7.29 17.82 6.45
CA LEU A 143 -7.96 16.75 7.20
C LEU A 143 -9.35 16.39 6.64
N ILE A 144 -10.06 17.34 6.03
CA ILE A 144 -11.41 17.12 5.47
C ILE A 144 -11.39 16.08 4.33
N PRO A 145 -10.63 16.27 3.22
CA PRO A 145 -10.57 15.27 2.16
C PRO A 145 -9.99 13.94 2.62
N MET A 146 -9.07 13.92 3.60
CA MET A 146 -8.55 12.67 4.16
C MET A 146 -9.63 11.86 4.88
N VAL A 147 -10.38 12.50 5.78
CA VAL A 147 -11.46 11.84 6.56
C VAL A 147 -12.61 11.44 5.64
N VAL A 148 -13.05 12.33 4.75
CA VAL A 148 -14.14 12.03 3.81
C VAL A 148 -13.72 10.91 2.86
N GLY A 149 -12.50 10.94 2.31
CA GLY A 149 -12.00 9.87 1.45
C GLY A 149 -11.99 8.51 2.16
N ALA A 150 -11.46 8.46 3.39
CA ALA A 150 -11.46 7.24 4.20
C ALA A 150 -12.88 6.72 4.48
N ALA A 151 -13.80 7.62 4.83
CA ALA A 151 -15.20 7.28 5.08
C ALA A 151 -15.91 6.76 3.82
N VAL A 152 -15.79 7.46 2.69
CA VAL A 152 -16.38 7.06 1.40
C VAL A 152 -15.87 5.69 0.97
N TYR A 153 -14.55 5.48 1.02
CA TYR A 153 -13.97 4.19 0.65
C TYR A 153 -14.46 3.05 1.56
N GLY A 154 -14.47 3.28 2.88
CA GLY A 154 -14.94 2.30 3.86
C GLY A 154 -16.42 1.95 3.68
N ILE A 155 -17.27 2.95 3.52
CA ILE A 155 -18.72 2.76 3.31
C ILE A 155 -18.97 1.98 2.02
N LEU A 156 -18.32 2.34 0.90
CA LEU A 156 -18.50 1.64 -0.38
C LEU A 156 -18.09 0.17 -0.31
N LEU A 157 -16.98 -0.15 0.37
CA LEU A 157 -16.58 -1.54 0.56
C LEU A 157 -17.57 -2.33 1.42
N LEU A 158 -18.12 -1.71 2.47
CA LEU A 158 -19.16 -2.31 3.29
C LEU A 158 -20.45 -2.55 2.49
N SER A 159 -20.87 -1.57 1.68
CA SER A 159 -22.05 -1.66 0.81
C SER A 159 -21.89 -2.73 -0.28
N PHE A 160 -20.68 -2.90 -0.83
CA PHE A 160 -20.38 -3.95 -1.79
C PHE A 160 -20.31 -5.35 -1.16
N GLY A 161 -20.48 -5.48 0.16
CA GLY A 161 -20.40 -6.75 0.86
C GLY A 161 -19.02 -7.38 0.73
N PHE A 162 -17.97 -6.55 0.66
CA PHE A 162 -16.59 -7.03 0.53
C PHE A 162 -16.19 -7.93 1.71
N PHE A 163 -16.70 -7.61 2.90
CA PHE A 163 -16.53 -8.44 4.10
C PHE A 163 -17.69 -9.45 4.21
N ARG A 164 -17.35 -10.74 4.22
CA ARG A 164 -18.34 -11.82 4.42
C ARG A 164 -18.79 -11.86 5.89
N LYS A 165 -19.94 -12.50 6.15
CA LYS A 165 -20.43 -12.72 7.53
C LYS A 165 -19.42 -13.48 8.41
N GLU A 166 -18.59 -14.32 7.80
CA GLU A 166 -17.49 -15.04 8.45
C GLU A 166 -16.46 -14.05 9.03
N ASP A 167 -16.07 -13.00 8.29
CA ASP A 167 -15.09 -12.00 8.72
C ASP A 167 -15.56 -11.23 9.97
N TRP A 168 -16.86 -10.92 10.04
CA TRP A 168 -17.47 -10.26 11.19
C TRP A 168 -17.45 -11.13 12.46
N GLN A 169 -17.59 -12.44 12.31
CA GLN A 169 -17.48 -13.38 13.44
C GLN A 169 -16.05 -13.48 13.96
N TYR A 170 -15.04 -13.39 13.07
CA TYR A 170 -13.63 -13.34 13.49
C TYR A 170 -13.27 -12.02 14.20
N LEU A 171 -13.73 -10.87 13.67
CA LEU A 171 -13.48 -9.57 14.30
C LEU A 171 -14.13 -9.47 15.69
N THR A 172 -15.38 -9.93 15.82
CA THR A 172 -16.06 -9.95 17.12
C THR A 172 -15.40 -10.91 18.11
N LYS A 173 -14.87 -12.06 17.65
CA LYS A 173 -14.06 -12.95 18.49
C LYS A 173 -12.75 -12.31 18.95
N LEU A 174 -12.04 -11.58 18.09
CA LEU A 174 -10.80 -10.88 18.45
C LEU A 174 -11.03 -9.70 19.41
N LEU A 175 -12.15 -8.99 19.27
CA LEU A 175 -12.51 -7.90 20.19
C LEU A 175 -13.03 -8.43 21.53
N ARG A 176 -13.64 -9.62 21.55
CA ARG A 176 -14.21 -10.24 22.75
C ARG A 176 -13.19 -11.08 23.53
N ARG A 177 -12.19 -11.64 22.86
CA ARG A 177 -10.95 -12.14 23.50
C ARG A 177 -9.93 -11.00 23.52
N GLY A 178 -9.99 -10.18 24.57
CA GLY A 178 -8.74 -9.57 25.05
C GLY A 178 -7.71 -10.68 25.19
N TYR A 179 -6.53 -10.48 24.59
CA TYR A 179 -5.44 -11.44 24.50
C TYR A 179 -5.23 -12.23 25.80
N GLU A 180 -5.71 -13.48 25.84
CA GLU A 180 -5.23 -14.49 26.78
C GLU A 180 -4.21 -15.33 26.02
N PRO A 181 -2.90 -15.19 26.30
CA PRO A 181 -1.91 -16.10 25.75
C PRO A 181 -2.22 -17.49 26.31
N ASP A 182 -2.39 -18.44 25.40
CA ASP A 182 -2.60 -19.85 25.72
C ASP A 182 -1.43 -20.33 26.59
N LYS A 183 -1.68 -20.52 27.88
CA LYS A 183 -0.79 -21.24 28.78
C LYS A 183 -1.09 -22.72 28.62
N THR A 184 -0.51 -23.32 27.60
CA THR A 184 -0.40 -24.77 27.44
C THR A 184 1.07 -25.05 27.12
N GLU A 185 1.81 -25.98 27.72
CA GLU A 185 1.59 -27.03 28.72
C GLU A 185 3.01 -27.38 29.23
N ASN A 186 3.17 -27.65 30.52
CA ASN A 186 4.28 -28.45 31.06
C ASN A 186 3.70 -29.79 31.51
#